data_AF-A0A0U3PLD5-F1
#
_entry.id   AF-A0A0U3PLD5-F1
#
_cell.length_a   1.000
_cell.length_b   1.000
_cell.length_c   1.000
_cell.angle_alpha   90.00
_cell.angle_beta   90.00
_cell.angle_gamma   90.00
#
_symmetry.space_group_name_H-M   'P 1'
#
loop_
_entity.id
_entity.type
_entity.pdbx_description
1 polymer ?
#
loop_
_entity_poly.entity_id
_entity_poly.type
_entity_poly.pdbx_seq_one_letter_code
_entity_poly.pdbx_strand_id
1 'polypeptide(L)'
;MSERLKERLASLATPEAGSTPSTSTSFETDWSEALKRAQATIETDIRRFTDANRRHLSEGLATTEADVNRLRSMVQPYFLTMGAVALLIVLLSFTASWFWAGLMIDRARNASLWQMGLQINQTSNGKVLTWDVDRLQLITCQAGTAKTPCLKIIQGD
;
A
#
# COMPACT_ATOMS: atom_id res chain seq x y z
N MET A 1 24.48 -78.34 33.25
CA MET A 1 23.94 -77.04 33.74
C MET A 1 22.42 -77.06 34.02
N SER A 2 21.75 -78.21 34.12
CA SER A 2 20.28 -78.27 34.33
C SER A 2 19.84 -78.65 35.76
N GLU A 3 20.68 -79.24 36.59
CA GLU A 3 20.27 -79.68 37.95
C GLU A 3 20.12 -78.53 38.93
N ARG A 4 21.03 -77.54 38.93
CA ARG A 4 20.93 -76.34 39.77
C ARG A 4 19.68 -75.50 39.49
N LEU A 5 19.14 -75.57 38.28
CA LEU A 5 17.92 -74.86 37.89
C LEU A 5 16.68 -75.62 38.37
N LYS A 6 16.71 -76.95 38.27
CA LYS A 6 15.64 -77.84 38.77
C LYS A 6 15.53 -77.78 40.29
N GLU A 7 16.65 -77.69 40.99
CA GLU A 7 16.70 -77.55 42.46
C GLU A 7 16.16 -76.19 42.93
N ARG A 8 16.45 -75.10 42.20
CA ARG A 8 15.88 -73.78 42.48
C ARG A 8 14.36 -73.72 42.24
N LEU A 9 13.88 -74.37 41.18
CA LEU A 9 12.44 -74.48 40.89
C LEU A 9 11.70 -75.36 41.92
N ALA A 10 12.33 -76.43 42.40
CA ALA A 10 11.77 -77.26 43.47
C ALA A 10 11.72 -76.50 44.82
N SER A 11 12.73 -75.66 45.12
CA SER A 11 12.73 -74.85 46.34
C SER A 11 11.69 -73.71 46.35
N LEU A 12 11.19 -73.31 45.18
CA LEU A 12 10.12 -72.30 45.05
C LEU A 12 8.71 -72.88 45.21
N ALA A 13 8.57 -74.21 45.26
CA ALA A 13 7.29 -74.91 45.25
C ALA A 13 6.92 -75.53 46.62
N THR A 14 7.40 -74.95 47.72
CA THR A 14 6.88 -75.25 49.06
C THR A 14 5.80 -74.23 49.46
N PRO A 15 4.57 -74.66 49.79
CA PRO A 15 3.48 -73.76 50.11
C PRO A 15 3.55 -73.38 51.59
N GLU A 16 3.99 -72.17 51.90
CA GLU A 16 3.64 -71.57 53.20
C GLU A 16 2.29 -70.87 53.05
N ALA A 17 1.26 -71.62 53.42
CA ALA A 17 -0.05 -71.11 53.78
C ALA A 17 0.10 -70.20 55.01
N GLY A 18 0.14 -68.89 54.76
CA GLY A 18 0.17 -67.87 55.81
C GLY A 18 -0.42 -66.57 55.29
N SER A 19 -1.75 -66.45 55.36
CA SER A 19 -2.54 -65.21 55.38
C SER A 19 -1.82 -63.92 54.91
N THR A 20 -1.71 -63.72 53.59
CA THR A 20 -1.34 -62.43 53.01
C THR A 20 -2.61 -61.62 52.71
N PRO A 21 -2.74 -60.37 53.18
CA PRO A 21 -3.83 -59.51 52.74
C PRO A 21 -3.58 -59.09 51.29
N SER A 22 -4.55 -59.39 50.43
CA SER A 22 -4.87 -58.82 49.11
C SER A 22 -3.75 -58.04 48.38
N THR A 23 -2.89 -58.75 47.64
CA THR A 23 -1.92 -58.16 46.69
C THR A 23 -2.57 -57.18 45.69
N SER A 24 -3.85 -57.39 45.36
CA SER A 24 -4.63 -56.53 44.45
C SER A 24 -4.84 -55.11 44.99
N THR A 25 -5.05 -54.94 46.30
CA THR A 25 -5.30 -53.60 46.86
C THR A 25 -4.03 -52.75 46.88
N SER A 26 -2.87 -53.34 47.17
CA SER A 26 -1.59 -52.60 47.16
C SER A 26 -1.22 -52.08 45.76
N PHE A 27 -1.46 -52.90 44.73
CA PHE A 27 -1.23 -52.54 43.34
C PHE A 27 -2.17 -51.41 42.88
N GLU A 28 -3.44 -51.48 43.26
CA GLU A 28 -4.42 -50.46 42.89
C GLU A 28 -4.15 -49.11 43.58
N THR A 29 -3.66 -49.13 44.83
CA THR A 29 -3.16 -47.91 45.51
C THR A 29 -1.90 -47.35 44.84
N ASP A 30 -0.92 -48.19 44.49
CA ASP A 30 0.31 -47.76 43.82
C ASP A 30 0.02 -47.14 42.45
N TRP A 31 -0.91 -47.70 41.69
CA TRP A 31 -1.35 -47.14 40.41
C TRP A 31 -2.11 -45.83 40.55
N SER A 32 -3.00 -45.71 41.53
CA SER A 32 -3.71 -44.47 41.83
C SER A 32 -2.74 -43.34 42.20
N GLU A 33 -1.70 -43.66 42.97
CA GLU A 33 -0.69 -42.71 43.39
C GLU A 33 0.29 -42.34 42.27
N ALA A 34 0.60 -43.30 41.38
CA ALA A 34 1.34 -43.04 40.14
C ALA A 34 0.54 -42.13 39.18
N LEU A 35 -0.77 -42.37 39.02
CA LEU A 35 -1.67 -41.54 38.22
C LEU A 35 -1.79 -40.11 38.74
N LYS A 36 -1.92 -39.94 40.06
CA LYS A 36 -1.95 -38.60 40.69
C LYS A 36 -0.63 -37.85 40.47
N ARG A 37 0.50 -38.54 40.59
CA ARG A 37 1.82 -37.96 40.30
C ARG A 37 1.97 -37.57 38.83
N ALA A 38 1.55 -38.44 37.92
CA ALA A 38 1.53 -38.15 36.49
C ALA A 38 0.64 -36.94 36.17
N GLN A 39 -0.57 -36.88 36.73
CA GLN A 39 -1.49 -35.76 36.57
C GLN A 39 -0.89 -34.45 37.08
N ALA A 40 -0.32 -34.44 38.28
CA ALA A 40 0.34 -33.25 38.83
C ALA A 40 1.53 -32.80 37.97
N THR A 41 2.28 -33.75 37.41
CA THR A 41 3.43 -33.47 36.53
C THR A 41 2.95 -32.85 35.21
N ILE A 42 1.92 -33.43 34.58
CA ILE A 42 1.31 -32.92 33.35
C ILE A 42 0.75 -31.51 33.57
N GLU A 43 0.06 -31.26 34.68
CA GLU A 43 -0.49 -29.93 35.00
C GLU A 43 0.63 -28.90 35.18
N THR A 44 1.73 -29.29 35.82
CA THR A 44 2.88 -28.43 36.03
C THR A 44 3.59 -28.11 34.71
N ASP A 45 3.78 -29.11 33.84
CA ASP A 45 4.39 -28.91 32.53
C ASP A 45 3.52 -28.04 31.62
N ILE A 46 2.20 -28.21 31.63
CA ILE A 46 1.27 -27.36 30.87
C ILE A 46 1.38 -25.90 31.32
N ARG A 47 1.40 -25.65 32.64
CA ARG A 47 1.57 -24.29 33.17
C ARG A 47 2.92 -23.70 32.75
N ARG A 48 4.01 -24.45 32.91
CA ARG A 48 5.35 -24.01 32.56
C ARG A 48 5.48 -23.70 31.07
N PHE A 49 4.90 -24.54 30.21
CA PHE A 49 4.88 -24.32 28.77
C PHE A 49 4.08 -23.07 28.42
N THR A 50 2.91 -22.88 29.02
CA THR A 50 2.05 -21.71 28.80
C THR A 50 2.76 -20.41 29.19
N ASP A 51 3.44 -20.40 30.34
CA ASP A 51 4.20 -19.23 30.80
C ASP A 51 5.41 -18.92 29.91
N ALA A 52 6.14 -19.95 29.48
CA ALA A 52 7.26 -19.79 28.56
C ALA A 52 6.79 -19.23 27.21
N ASN A 53 5.70 -19.76 26.67
CA ASN A 53 5.15 -19.32 25.39
C ASN A 53 4.62 -17.88 25.48
N ARG A 54 3.98 -17.52 26.59
CA ARG A 54 3.53 -16.14 26.86
C ARG A 54 4.69 -15.15 26.88
N ARG A 55 5.82 -15.51 27.51
CA ARG A 55 7.03 -14.67 27.54
C ARG A 55 7.60 -14.48 26.14
N HIS A 56 7.81 -15.57 25.39
CA HIS A 56 8.32 -15.49 24.03
C HIS A 56 7.44 -14.64 23.11
N LEU A 57 6.11 -14.77 23.22
CA LEU A 57 5.18 -13.93 22.46
C LEU A 57 5.29 -12.47 22.86
N SER A 58 5.37 -12.15 24.15
CA SER A 58 5.51 -10.76 24.60
C SER A 58 6.84 -10.13 24.20
N GLU A 59 7.93 -10.90 24.24
CA GLU A 59 9.26 -10.44 23.79
C GLU A 59 9.29 -10.25 22.28
N GLY A 60 8.73 -11.19 21.51
CA GLY A 60 8.63 -11.08 20.05
C GLY A 60 7.74 -9.92 19.60
N LEU A 61 6.64 -9.64 20.30
CA LEU A 61 5.79 -8.49 20.01
C LEU A 61 6.51 -7.17 20.34
N ALA A 62 7.23 -7.10 21.46
CA ALA A 62 7.98 -5.91 21.84
C ALA A 62 9.12 -5.60 20.85
N THR A 63 9.84 -6.63 20.38
CA THR A 63 10.91 -6.45 19.39
C THR A 63 10.36 -6.07 18.02
N THR A 64 9.28 -6.71 17.57
CA THR A 64 8.66 -6.38 16.28
C THR A 64 8.08 -4.96 16.27
N GLU A 65 7.46 -4.49 17.36
CA GLU A 65 6.97 -3.12 17.47
C GLU A 65 8.11 -2.10 17.43
N ALA A 66 9.21 -2.37 18.14
CA ALA A 66 10.40 -1.52 18.12
C ALA A 66 11.03 -1.44 16.72
N ASP A 67 11.15 -2.58 16.03
CA ASP A 67 11.71 -2.65 14.68
C ASP A 67 10.82 -1.94 13.66
N VAL A 68 9.50 -2.11 13.74
CA VAL A 68 8.54 -1.40 12.87
C VAL A 68 8.60 0.10 13.10
N ASN A 69 8.68 0.56 14.35
CA ASN A 69 8.79 1.99 14.65
C ASN A 69 10.12 2.57 14.14
N ARG A 70 11.22 1.81 14.26
CA ARG A 70 12.52 2.19 13.71
C ARG A 70 12.49 2.29 12.20
N LEU A 71 11.96 1.28 11.51
CA LEU A 71 11.79 1.27 10.06
C LEU A 71 10.92 2.44 9.58
N ARG A 72 9.79 2.67 10.25
CA ARG A 72 8.89 3.80 9.96
C ARG A 72 9.65 5.13 10.10
N SER A 73 10.39 5.33 11.18
CA SER A 73 11.14 6.58 11.39
C SER A 73 12.22 6.83 10.32
N MET A 74 12.83 5.75 9.80
CA MET A 74 13.87 5.84 8.78
C MET A 74 13.29 6.14 7.39
N VAL A 75 12.09 5.63 7.11
CA VAL A 75 11.50 5.62 5.77
C VAL A 75 10.47 6.75 5.56
N GLN A 76 9.80 7.20 6.63
CA GLN A 76 8.83 8.29 6.62
C GLN A 76 9.34 9.60 5.98
N PRO A 77 10.56 10.11 6.25
CA PRO A 77 11.03 11.35 5.62
C PRO A 77 11.20 11.20 4.10
N TYR A 78 11.57 10.01 3.61
CA TYR A 78 11.72 9.77 2.17
C TYR A 78 10.39 9.79 1.43
N PHE A 79 9.34 9.17 1.98
CA PHE A 79 8.02 9.21 1.34
C PHE A 79 7.40 10.60 1.33
N LEU A 80 7.56 11.36 2.42
CA LEU A 80 7.06 12.73 2.49
C LEU A 80 7.79 13.65 1.51
N THR A 81 9.12 13.56 1.44
CA THR A 81 9.92 14.38 0.53
C THR A 81 9.69 13.99 -0.94
N MET A 82 9.73 12.70 -1.27
CA MET A 82 9.49 12.24 -2.64
C MET A 82 8.06 12.53 -3.10
N GLY A 83 7.06 12.38 -2.22
CA GLY A 83 5.69 12.76 -2.49
C GLY A 83 5.53 14.26 -2.76
N ALA A 84 6.18 15.11 -1.94
CA ALA A 84 6.16 16.55 -2.13
C ALA A 84 6.84 16.97 -3.45
N VAL A 85 7.99 16.37 -3.79
CA VAL A 85 8.68 16.64 -5.06
C VAL A 85 7.83 16.20 -6.25
N ALA A 86 7.21 15.02 -6.20
CA ALA A 86 6.33 14.55 -7.27
C ALA A 86 5.13 15.49 -7.48
N LEU A 87 4.48 15.91 -6.39
CA LEU A 87 3.38 16.89 -6.46
C LEU A 87 3.83 18.22 -7.06
N LEU A 88 5.01 18.70 -6.66
CA LEU A 88 5.57 19.95 -7.18
C LEU A 88 5.86 19.86 -8.68
N ILE A 89 6.41 18.74 -9.17
CA ILE A 89 6.63 18.51 -10.60
C ILE A 89 5.32 18.54 -11.37
N VAL A 90 4.29 17.88 -10.85
CA VAL A 90 2.95 17.87 -11.47
C VAL A 90 2.40 19.29 -11.53
N LEU A 91 2.40 20.03 -10.42
CA LEU A 91 1.94 21.41 -10.36
C LEU A 91 2.68 22.33 -11.34
N LEU A 92 4.01 22.23 -11.41
CA LEU A 92 4.81 23.02 -12.35
C LEU A 92 4.51 22.67 -13.81
N SER A 93 4.33 21.39 -14.11
CA SER A 93 4.02 20.94 -15.48
C SER A 93 2.65 21.45 -15.94
N PHE A 94 1.65 21.37 -15.06
CA PHE A 94 0.30 21.86 -15.34
C PHE A 94 0.27 23.38 -15.51
N THR A 95 0.93 24.13 -14.63
CA THR A 95 0.97 25.59 -14.72
C THR A 95 1.73 26.06 -15.96
N ALA A 96 2.86 25.43 -16.29
CA ALA A 96 3.58 25.72 -17.52
C ALA A 96 2.74 25.39 -18.76
N SER A 97 2.09 24.23 -18.79
CA SER A 97 1.22 23.83 -19.91
C SER A 97 0.06 24.81 -20.11
N TRP A 98 -0.60 25.22 -19.03
CA TRP A 98 -1.68 26.21 -19.08
C TRP A 98 -1.21 27.56 -19.61
N PHE A 99 -0.07 28.05 -19.11
CA PHE A 99 0.52 29.31 -19.57
C PHE A 99 0.81 29.29 -21.07
N TRP A 100 1.50 28.25 -21.55
CA TRP A 100 1.84 28.13 -22.96
C TRP A 100 0.61 27.89 -23.83
N ALA A 101 -0.38 27.12 -23.38
CA ALA A 101 -1.63 26.91 -24.09
C ALA A 101 -2.40 28.24 -24.25
N GLY A 102 -2.50 29.04 -23.20
CA GLY A 102 -3.12 30.37 -23.26
C GLY A 102 -2.42 31.29 -24.27
N LEU A 103 -1.09 31.35 -24.22
CA LEU A 103 -0.30 32.17 -25.14
C LEU A 103 -0.46 31.73 -26.59
N MET A 104 -0.50 30.41 -26.85
CA MET A 104 -0.73 29.86 -28.19
C MET A 104 -2.14 30.16 -28.70
N ILE A 105 -3.16 30.08 -27.84
CA ILE A 105 -4.54 30.42 -28.20
C ILE A 105 -4.66 31.90 -28.57
N ASP A 106 -4.08 32.80 -27.77
CA ASP A 106 -4.10 34.23 -28.04
C ASP A 106 -3.37 34.57 -29.34
N ARG A 107 -2.19 33.95 -29.59
CA ARG A 107 -1.48 34.11 -30.86
C ARG A 107 -2.27 33.58 -32.04
N ALA A 108 -2.85 32.39 -31.93
CA ALA A 108 -3.64 31.79 -33.01
C ALA A 108 -4.86 32.65 -33.34
N ARG A 109 -5.53 33.21 -32.32
CA ARG A 109 -6.67 34.13 -32.49
C ARG A 109 -6.24 35.45 -33.13
N ASN A 110 -5.14 36.03 -32.68
CA ASN A 110 -4.63 37.27 -33.29
C ASN A 110 -4.19 37.04 -34.73
N ALA A 111 -3.52 35.92 -35.03
CA ALA A 111 -3.09 35.58 -36.39
C ALA A 111 -4.28 35.36 -37.33
N SER A 112 -5.33 34.66 -36.88
CA SER A 112 -6.53 34.45 -37.69
C SER A 112 -7.31 35.74 -37.92
N LEU A 113 -7.42 36.61 -36.92
CA LEU A 113 -8.01 37.94 -37.08
C LEU A 113 -7.18 38.81 -38.03
N TRP A 114 -5.85 38.75 -37.92
CA TRP A 114 -4.93 39.41 -38.84
C TRP A 114 -5.10 38.94 -40.28
N GLN A 115 -5.30 37.64 -40.52
CA GLN A 115 -5.59 37.12 -41.86
C GLN A 115 -6.91 37.65 -42.43
N MET A 116 -7.89 37.94 -41.56
CA MET A 116 -9.16 38.55 -41.92
C MET A 116 -9.13 40.08 -41.98
N GLY A 117 -7.98 40.74 -41.73
CA GLY A 117 -7.89 42.21 -41.72
C GLY A 117 -8.61 42.87 -40.53
N LEU A 118 -8.84 42.10 -39.46
CA LEU A 118 -9.48 42.56 -38.23
C LEU A 118 -8.43 42.77 -37.15
N GLN A 119 -8.57 43.86 -36.40
CA GLN A 119 -7.77 44.18 -35.22
C GLN A 119 -8.65 44.25 -33.98
N ILE A 120 -8.10 43.83 -32.84
CA ILE A 120 -8.77 43.94 -31.54
C ILE A 120 -8.45 45.32 -30.97
N ASN A 121 -9.47 46.16 -30.83
CA ASN A 121 -9.36 47.44 -30.14
C ASN A 121 -9.99 47.35 -28.75
N GLN A 122 -9.29 47.86 -27.73
CA GLN A 122 -9.75 47.80 -26.34
C GLN A 122 -10.46 49.11 -25.99
N THR A 123 -11.77 49.02 -25.79
CA THR A 123 -12.62 50.14 -25.39
C THR A 123 -12.94 50.06 -23.89
N SER A 124 -13.46 51.15 -23.31
CA SER A 124 -13.94 51.17 -21.92
C SER A 124 -15.02 50.12 -21.61
N ASN A 125 -15.75 49.68 -22.64
CA ASN A 125 -16.81 48.67 -22.54
C ASN A 125 -16.33 47.24 -22.88
N GLY A 126 -15.05 47.06 -23.19
CA GLY A 126 -14.45 45.76 -23.51
C GLY A 126 -13.73 45.71 -24.85
N LYS A 127 -13.40 44.49 -25.29
CA LYS A 127 -12.68 44.23 -26.55
C LYS A 127 -13.67 44.24 -27.71
N VAL A 128 -13.42 45.11 -28.68
CA VAL A 128 -14.23 45.23 -29.91
C VAL A 128 -13.34 44.87 -31.10
N LEU A 129 -13.92 44.19 -32.09
CA LEU A 129 -13.24 43.89 -33.34
C LEU A 129 -13.50 45.02 -34.33
N THR A 130 -12.45 45.65 -34.82
CA THR A 130 -12.53 46.71 -35.82
C THR A 130 -11.71 46.34 -37.04
N TRP A 131 -12.15 46.77 -38.22
CA TRP A 131 -11.37 46.59 -39.44
C TRP A 131 -10.10 47.44 -39.40
N ASP A 132 -9.01 46.89 -39.93
CA ASP A 132 -7.79 47.63 -40.19
C ASP A 132 -7.92 48.39 -41.51
N VAL A 133 -8.13 49.70 -41.43
CA VAL A 133 -8.41 50.56 -42.59
C VAL A 133 -7.22 50.64 -43.53
N ASP A 134 -5.99 50.57 -43.00
CA ASP A 134 -4.76 50.68 -43.78
C ASP A 134 -4.55 49.45 -44.67
N ARG A 135 -5.22 48.34 -44.34
CA ARG A 135 -5.16 47.08 -45.10
C ARG A 135 -6.38 46.84 -45.98
N LEU A 136 -7.35 47.75 -45.99
CA LEU A 136 -8.55 47.65 -46.83
C LEU A 136 -8.34 48.41 -48.15
N GLN A 137 -8.48 47.69 -49.26
CA GLN A 137 -8.52 48.25 -50.61
C GLN A 137 -9.89 48.06 -51.23
N LEU A 138 -10.44 49.13 -51.79
CA LEU A 138 -11.65 49.04 -52.59
C LEU A 138 -11.29 48.57 -54.00
N ILE A 139 -11.84 47.44 -54.42
CA ILE A 139 -11.68 46.86 -55.75
C ILE A 139 -13.05 46.67 -56.41
N THR A 140 -13.09 46.42 -57.72
CA THR A 140 -14.32 46.02 -58.40
C THR A 140 -14.36 44.50 -58.59
N CYS A 141 -15.32 43.81 -57.98
CA CYS A 141 -15.60 42.41 -58.27
C CYS A 141 -16.59 42.27 -59.41
N GLN A 142 -16.48 41.17 -60.15
CA GLN A 142 -17.51 40.74 -61.07
C GLN A 142 -18.46 39.76 -60.38
N ALA A 143 -19.69 40.21 -60.12
CA ALA A 143 -20.76 39.39 -59.55
C ALA A 143 -21.73 39.04 -60.67
N GLY A 144 -21.53 37.87 -61.30
CA GLY A 144 -22.25 37.49 -62.52
C GLY A 144 -21.91 38.42 -63.68
N THR A 145 -22.90 39.14 -64.20
CA THR A 145 -22.74 40.07 -65.34
C THR A 145 -22.50 41.53 -64.92
N ALA A 146 -22.58 41.85 -63.63
CA ALA A 146 -22.41 43.22 -63.13
C ALA A 146 -21.08 43.41 -62.39
N LYS A 147 -20.47 44.59 -62.55
CA LYS A 147 -19.31 45.03 -61.75
C LYS A 147 -19.82 45.72 -60.48
N THR A 148 -19.37 45.25 -59.33
CA THR A 148 -19.77 45.79 -58.02
C THR A 148 -18.54 46.15 -57.19
N PRO A 149 -18.59 47.21 -56.36
CA PRO A 149 -17.50 47.55 -55.46
C PRO A 149 -17.39 46.51 -54.34
N CYS A 150 -16.16 46.06 -54.06
CA CYS A 150 -15.80 45.07 -53.06
C CYS A 150 -14.62 45.56 -52.22
N LEU A 151 -14.55 45.09 -50.98
CA LEU A 151 -13.41 45.29 -50.12
C LEU A 151 -12.46 44.09 -50.24
N LYS A 152 -11.20 44.36 -50.54
CA LYS A 152 -10.10 43.38 -50.53
C LYS A 152 -9.16 43.71 -49.38
N ILE A 153 -8.80 42.70 -48.61
CA ILE A 153 -7.77 42.80 -47.57
C ILE A 153 -6.41 42.56 -48.22
N ILE A 154 -5.47 43.48 -48.07
CA ILE A 154 -4.08 43.31 -48.53
C ILE A 154 -3.35 42.48 -47.47
N GLN A 155 -2.73 41.36 -47.85
CA GLN A 155 -1.78 40.67 -46.98
C GLN A 155 -0.49 41.51 -46.90
N GLY A 156 -0.11 41.92 -45.69
CA GLY A 156 1.24 42.48 -45.46
C GLY A 156 2.24 41.33 -45.44
N ASP A 157 3.44 41.59 -45.97
CA ASP A 157 4.58 40.66 -45.92
C ASP A 157 5.02 40.34 -44.47
#